data_AF-A0A1X6ZSV2-F1
#
_entry.id   AF-A0A1X6ZSV2-F1
#
_cell.length_a   1.000
_cell.length_b   1.000
_cell.length_c   1.000
_cell.angle_alpha   90.00
_cell.angle_beta   90.00
_cell.angle_gamma   90.00
#
_symmetry.space_group_name_H-M   'P 1'
#
loop_
_entity.id
_entity.type
_entity.pdbx_description
1 polymer ?
#
loop_
_entity_poly.entity_id
_entity_poly.type
_entity_poly.pdbx_seq_one_letter_code
_entity_poly.pdbx_strand_id
1 'polypeptide(L)'
;MSRTLTEDELITTVARLTSSRLTEYLAAEIVIPEQTEQGLVYHSLDVARLELACELHEQYEMEPDALSMMISLIDQMHGLRAELREVLNAVQAQPEPVRQTLIEVIGTARFRQR
;
A
#
# COMPACT_ATOMS: atom_id res chain seq x y z
N MET A 1 15.81 -5.18 4.29
CA MET A 1 16.11 -4.18 5.32
C MET A 1 15.33 -2.93 4.96
N SER A 2 14.09 -2.83 5.43
CA SER A 2 13.29 -1.61 5.30
C SER A 2 13.88 -0.56 6.22
N ARG A 3 14.16 0.63 5.68
CA ARG A 3 14.59 1.77 6.49
C ARG A 3 13.41 2.19 7.37
N THR A 4 13.66 2.35 8.66
CA THR A 4 12.70 2.92 9.62
C THR A 4 12.97 4.40 9.84
N LEU A 5 11.93 5.15 10.19
CA LEU A 5 11.95 6.59 10.47
C LEU A 5 11.35 6.85 11.84
N THR A 6 11.83 7.89 12.53
CA THR A 6 11.13 8.45 13.69
C THR A 6 9.94 9.33 13.27
N GLU A 7 9.10 9.73 14.22
CA GLU A 7 8.01 10.69 13.95
C GLU A 7 8.52 12.00 13.34
N ASP A 8 9.57 12.59 13.90
CA ASP A 8 10.17 13.84 13.40
C ASP A 8 10.69 13.68 11.97
N GLU A 9 11.34 12.56 11.68
CA GLU A 9 11.82 12.25 10.33
C GLU A 9 10.66 12.03 9.35
N LEU A 10 9.58 11.39 9.79
CA LEU A 10 8.39 11.14 8.99
C LEU A 10 7.68 12.45 8.61
N ILE A 11 7.46 13.33 9.58
CA ILE A 11 6.85 14.66 9.38
C ILE A 11 7.74 15.53 8.48
N THR A 12 9.06 15.45 8.63
CA THR A 12 9.99 16.19 7.77
C THR A 12 9.98 15.66 6.33
N THR A 13 9.79 14.35 6.16
CA THR A 13 9.78 13.71 4.84
C THR A 13 8.46 13.97 4.10
N VAL A 14 7.32 13.84 4.79
CA VAL A 14 5.99 14.06 4.22
C VAL A 14 5.60 15.51 4.40
N ALA A 15 5.92 16.36 3.41
CA ALA A 15 5.81 17.82 3.51
C ALA A 15 4.42 18.37 3.95
N ARG A 16 3.34 17.59 3.75
CA ARG A 16 1.96 17.97 4.08
C ARG A 16 1.46 17.36 5.41
N LEU A 17 2.27 16.55 6.05
CA LEU A 17 1.96 15.91 7.33
C LEU A 17 2.33 16.85 8.48
N THR A 18 1.44 16.97 9.45
CA THR A 18 1.70 17.67 10.72
C THR A 18 1.52 16.67 11.86
N SER A 19 2.04 16.97 13.06
CA SER A 19 1.82 16.10 14.23
C SER A 19 0.33 15.88 14.55
N SER A 20 -0.51 16.90 14.33
CA SER A 20 -1.97 16.77 14.51
C SER A 20 -2.59 15.81 13.50
N ARG A 21 -2.27 15.94 12.21
CA ARG A 21 -2.75 15.02 11.16
C ARG A 21 -2.23 13.60 11.38
N LEU A 22 -0.97 13.46 11.80
CA LEU A 22 -0.42 12.15 12.13
C LEU A 22 -1.20 11.50 13.29
N THR A 23 -1.56 12.27 14.31
CA THR A 23 -2.40 11.78 15.42
C THR A 23 -3.77 11.29 14.92
N GLU A 24 -4.42 12.04 14.03
CA GLU A 24 -5.68 11.63 13.39
C GLU A 24 -5.51 10.36 12.55
N TYR A 25 -4.42 10.25 11.80
CA TYR A 25 -4.13 9.09 10.96
C TYR A 25 -3.75 7.84 11.76
N LEU A 26 -3.12 8.00 12.92
CA LEU A 26 -2.89 6.92 13.88
C LEU A 26 -4.21 6.42 14.46
N ALA A 27 -5.10 7.34 14.84
CA ALA A 27 -6.42 7.00 15.39
C ALA A 27 -7.31 6.28 14.36
N ALA A 28 -7.21 6.66 13.09
CA ALA A 28 -7.93 6.04 11.97
C ALA A 28 -7.23 4.78 11.42
N GLU A 29 -6.14 4.31 12.05
CA GLU A 29 -5.32 3.16 11.62
C GLU A 29 -4.81 3.27 10.18
N ILE A 30 -4.66 4.49 9.64
CA ILE A 30 -4.08 4.73 8.31
C ILE A 30 -2.60 4.35 8.32
N VAL A 31 -1.91 4.59 9.42
CA VAL A 31 -0.55 4.12 9.64
C VAL A 31 -0.48 3.50 11.02
N ILE A 32 0.21 2.36 11.13
CA ILE A 32 0.41 1.67 12.40
C ILE A 32 1.93 1.58 12.62
N PRO A 33 2.49 2.38 13.54
CA PRO A 33 3.91 2.34 13.83
C PRO A 33 4.29 1.04 14.53
N GLU A 34 5.55 0.64 14.36
CA GLU A 34 6.16 -0.42 15.13
C GLU A 34 6.67 0.14 16.46
N GLN A 35 6.34 -0.53 17.57
CA GLN A 35 6.87 -0.17 18.89
C GLN A 35 8.23 -0.84 19.10
N THR A 36 9.27 -0.03 19.30
CA THR A 36 10.63 -0.49 19.61
C THR A 36 11.07 0.01 20.99
N GLU A 37 12.24 -0.45 21.46
CA GLU A 37 12.88 0.05 22.69
C GLU A 37 13.21 1.55 22.61
N GLN A 38 13.32 2.11 21.40
CA GLN A 38 13.68 3.50 21.13
C GLN A 38 12.45 4.39 20.91
N GLY A 39 11.24 3.81 20.95
CA GLY A 39 9.98 4.49 20.69
C GLY A 39 9.25 3.96 19.46
N LEU A 40 8.26 4.74 19.00
CA LEU A 40 7.52 4.44 17.77
C LEU A 40 8.40 4.70 16.55
N VAL A 41 8.44 3.73 15.64
CA VAL A 41 9.13 3.85 14.36
C VAL A 41 8.18 3.51 13.21
N TYR A 42 8.42 4.14 12.07
CA TYR A 42 7.61 4.03 10.88
C TYR A 42 8.45 3.44 9.75
N HIS A 43 7.87 2.61 8.91
CA HIS A 43 8.59 2.07 7.76
C HIS A 43 8.62 3.07 6.61
N SER A 44 9.62 2.94 5.73
CA SER A 44 9.70 3.74 4.51
C SER A 44 8.47 3.62 3.60
N LEU A 45 7.71 2.53 3.69
CA LEU A 45 6.45 2.37 2.96
C LEU A 45 5.34 3.29 3.49
N ASP A 46 5.37 3.62 4.78
CA ASP A 46 4.38 4.48 5.42
C ASP A 46 4.44 5.91 4.90
N VAL A 47 5.61 6.35 4.42
CA VAL A 47 5.79 7.65 3.75
C VAL A 47 4.83 7.77 2.57
N ALA A 48 4.84 6.80 1.65
CA ALA A 48 3.99 6.83 0.47
C ALA A 48 2.50 6.76 0.82
N ARG A 49 2.15 6.00 1.87
CA ARG A 49 0.77 5.90 2.37
C ARG A 49 0.30 7.23 2.95
N LEU A 50 1.14 7.91 3.73
CA LEU A 50 0.84 9.20 4.35
C LEU A 50 0.81 10.34 3.34
N GLU A 51 1.67 10.32 2.32
CA GLU A 51 1.60 11.27 1.20
C GLU A 51 0.26 11.20 0.48
N LEU A 52 -0.20 9.98 0.16
CA LEU A 52 -1.50 9.74 -0.46
C LEU A 52 -2.65 10.16 0.46
N ALA A 53 -2.55 9.85 1.76
CA ALA A 53 -3.54 10.26 2.75
C ALA A 53 -3.71 11.78 2.79
N CYS A 54 -2.59 12.51 2.84
CA CYS A 54 -2.60 13.97 2.83
C CYS A 54 -3.21 14.54 1.54
N GLU A 55 -2.86 13.96 0.39
CA GLU A 55 -3.37 14.39 -0.92
C GLU A 55 -4.89 14.22 -1.01
N LEU A 56 -5.41 13.06 -0.63
CA LEU A 56 -6.84 12.76 -0.66
C LEU A 56 -7.63 13.62 0.32
N HIS A 57 -7.11 13.87 1.53
CA HIS A 57 -7.78 14.74 2.50
C HIS A 57 -7.87 16.20 1.99
N GLU A 58 -6.82 16.72 1.35
CA GLU A 58 -6.81 18.08 0.80
C GLU A 58 -7.72 18.24 -0.43
N GLN A 59 -7.77 17.22 -1.30
CA GLN A 59 -8.55 17.30 -2.54
C GLN A 59 -10.06 17.09 -2.33
N TYR A 60 -10.44 16.38 -1.28
CA TYR A 60 -11.82 15.91 -1.13
C TYR A 60 -12.48 16.25 0.21
N GLU A 61 -11.82 17.04 1.08
CA GLU A 61 -12.30 17.38 2.43
C GLU A 61 -12.79 16.14 3.21
N MET A 62 -12.13 15.01 2.98
CA MET A 62 -12.57 13.71 3.48
C MET A 62 -12.26 13.54 4.96
N GLU A 63 -13.27 13.10 5.71
CA GLU A 63 -13.10 12.67 7.09
C GLU A 63 -12.08 11.53 7.20
N PRO A 64 -11.24 11.49 8.26
CA PRO A 64 -10.18 10.50 8.43
C PRO A 64 -10.63 9.03 8.30
N ASP A 65 -11.84 8.69 8.75
CA ASP A 65 -12.38 7.33 8.67
C ASP A 65 -12.69 6.91 7.22
N ALA A 66 -13.21 7.83 6.40
CA ALA A 66 -13.47 7.58 4.99
C ALA A 66 -12.16 7.43 4.22
N LEU A 67 -11.16 8.24 4.59
CA LEU A 67 -9.81 8.16 4.04
C LEU A 67 -9.14 6.82 4.36
N SER A 68 -9.25 6.33 5.60
CA SER A 68 -8.75 5.02 6.01
C SER A 68 -9.37 3.88 5.19
N MET A 69 -10.68 3.92 4.97
CA MET A 69 -11.36 2.93 4.13
C MET A 69 -10.85 2.94 2.67
N MET A 70 -10.64 4.12 2.08
CA MET A 70 -10.11 4.22 0.72
C MET A 70 -8.66 3.74 0.63
N ILE A 71 -7.82 4.09 1.59
CA ILE A 71 -6.44 3.64 1.65
C ILE A 71 -6.39 2.11 1.81
N SER A 72 -7.24 1.54 2.66
CA SER A 72 -7.37 0.09 2.78
C SER A 72 -7.75 -0.58 1.45
N LEU A 73 -8.67 0.01 0.67
CA LEU A 73 -9.03 -0.52 -0.65
C LEU A 73 -7.87 -0.40 -1.65
N ILE A 74 -7.12 0.68 -1.61
CA ILE A 74 -5.93 0.88 -2.44
C ILE A 74 -4.85 -0.15 -2.08
N ASP A 75 -4.60 -0.35 -0.79
CA ASP A 75 -3.65 -1.34 -0.28
C ASP A 75 -4.09 -2.77 -0.67
N GLN A 76 -5.37 -3.11 -0.55
CA GLN A 76 -5.92 -4.39 -1.02
C GLN A 76 -5.72 -4.59 -2.53
N MET A 77 -5.95 -3.56 -3.35
CA MET A 77 -5.67 -3.61 -4.79
C MET A 77 -4.18 -3.79 -5.09
N HIS A 78 -3.31 -3.11 -4.35
CA HIS A 78 -1.87 -3.26 -4.51
C HIS A 78 -1.39 -4.66 -4.08
N GLY A 79 -1.92 -5.21 -2.98
CA GLY A 79 -1.68 -6.58 -2.53
C GLY A 79 -2.07 -7.60 -3.59
N LEU A 80 -3.30 -7.51 -4.11
CA LEU A 80 -3.77 -8.38 -5.19
C LEU A 80 -2.89 -8.28 -6.45
N ARG A 81 -2.45 -7.06 -6.81
CA ARG A 81 -1.53 -6.86 -7.94
C ARG A 81 -0.16 -7.47 -7.67
N ALA A 82 0.34 -7.43 -6.44
CA ALA A 82 1.60 -8.04 -6.05
C ALA A 82 1.51 -9.57 -6.14
N GLU A 83 0.48 -10.17 -5.55
CA GLU A 83 0.23 -11.62 -5.63
C GLU A 83 0.10 -12.08 -7.09
N LEU A 84 -0.65 -11.35 -7.92
CA LEU A 84 -0.75 -11.67 -9.35
C LEU A 84 0.60 -11.58 -10.07
N ARG A 85 1.46 -10.62 -9.72
CA ARG A 85 2.82 -10.56 -10.28
C ARG A 85 3.65 -11.77 -9.86
N GLU A 86 3.56 -12.21 -8.62
CA GLU A 86 4.27 -13.42 -8.16
C GLU A 86 3.78 -14.66 -8.89
N VAL A 87 2.46 -14.83 -9.06
CA VAL A 87 1.87 -15.91 -9.85
C VAL A 87 2.39 -15.85 -11.30
N LEU A 88 2.39 -14.67 -11.93
CA LEU A 88 2.90 -14.50 -13.28
C LEU A 88 4.41 -14.82 -13.38
N ASN A 89 5.21 -14.45 -12.38
CA ASN A 89 6.62 -14.81 -12.33
C ASN A 89 6.80 -16.34 -12.21
N ALA A 90 5.99 -17.01 -11.38
CA ALA A 90 5.99 -18.46 -11.25
C ALA A 90 5.60 -19.17 -12.55
N VAL A 91 4.63 -18.61 -13.30
CA VAL A 91 4.24 -19.08 -14.64
C VAL A 91 5.39 -18.89 -15.64
N GLN A 92 6.09 -17.75 -15.62
CA GLN A 92 7.24 -17.51 -16.49
C GLN A 92 8.41 -18.47 -16.22
N ALA A 93 8.61 -18.87 -14.97
CA ALA A 93 9.64 -19.83 -14.57
C ALA A 93 9.34 -21.27 -15.03
N GLN A 94 8.14 -21.57 -15.55
CA GLN A 94 7.80 -22.90 -16.04
C GLN A 94 8.46 -23.22 -17.41
N PRO A 95 8.71 -24.51 -17.70
CA PRO A 95 9.12 -24.95 -19.02
C PRO A 95 8.14 -24.53 -20.13
N GLU A 96 8.67 -24.27 -21.33
CA GLU A 96 7.90 -23.78 -22.49
C GLU A 96 6.53 -24.46 -22.71
N PRO A 97 6.43 -25.80 -22.69
CA PRO A 97 5.16 -26.47 -23.00
C PRO A 97 4.09 -26.21 -21.93
N VAL A 98 4.52 -26.09 -20.67
CA VAL A 98 3.62 -25.81 -19.53
C VAL A 98 3.17 -24.35 -19.58
N ARG A 99 4.09 -23.43 -19.90
CA ARG A 99 3.78 -22.00 -20.00
C ARG A 99 2.79 -21.70 -21.12
N GLN A 100 2.91 -22.36 -22.28
CA GLN A 100 1.95 -22.21 -23.39
C GLN A 100 0.53 -22.65 -23.00
N THR A 101 0.41 -23.82 -22.36
CA THR A 101 -0.87 -24.31 -21.82
C THR A 101 -1.50 -23.31 -20.84
N LEU A 102 -0.69 -22.75 -19.93
CA LEU A 102 -1.18 -21.77 -18.94
C LEU A 102 -1.64 -20.45 -19.59
N ILE A 103 -0.93 -19.97 -20.61
CA ILE A 103 -1.31 -18.74 -21.35
C ILE A 103 -2.65 -18.92 -22.06
N GLU A 104 -2.91 -20.07 -22.68
CA GLU A 104 -4.19 -20.37 -23.35
C GLU A 104 -5.37 -20.37 -22.37
N VAL A 105 -5.19 -20.98 -21.18
CA VAL A 105 -6.23 -21.06 -20.15
C VAL A 105 -6.47 -19.70 -19.47
N ILE A 106 -5.41 -18.94 -19.15
CA ILE A 106 -5.55 -17.63 -18.49
C ILE A 106 -6.11 -16.58 -19.45
N GLY A 107 -5.69 -16.60 -20.73
CA GLY A 107 -6.20 -15.71 -21.77
C GLY A 107 -7.71 -15.83 -21.93
N THR A 108 -8.24 -17.06 -21.93
CA THR A 108 -9.69 -17.32 -22.07
C THR A 108 -10.51 -16.91 -20.85
N ALA A 109 -9.97 -16.98 -19.63
CA ALA A 109 -10.67 -16.54 -18.42
C ALA A 109 -10.95 -15.02 -18.40
N ARG A 110 -10.02 -14.21 -18.92
CA ARG A 110 -10.11 -12.73 -18.94
C ARG A 110 -11.18 -12.20 -19.90
N PHE A 111 -11.52 -12.95 -20.95
CA PHE A 111 -12.54 -12.57 -21.95
C PHE A 111 -13.95 -13.07 -21.60
N ARG A 112 -14.11 -13.99 -20.64
CA ARG A 112 -15.43 -14.51 -20.22
C ARG A 112 -16.15 -13.61 -19.20
N GLN A 113 -15.43 -12.68 -18.55
CA GLN A 113 -15.96 -11.75 -17.55
C GLN A 113 -16.27 -10.34 -18.11
N ARG A 114 -16.32 -10.16 -19.43
CA ARG A 114 -16.73 -8.92 -20.10
C ARG A 114 -17.95 -9.14 -20.97
#